data_AF-A0AA48HS94-F1
#
_entry.id   AF-A0AA48HS94-F1
#
_cell.length_a   1.000
_cell.length_b   1.000
_cell.length_c   1.000
_cell.angle_alpha   90.00
_cell.angle_beta   90.00
_cell.angle_gamma   90.00
#
_symmetry.space_group_name_H-M   'P 1'
#
loop_
_entity.id
_entity.type
_entity.pdbx_description
1 polymer ?
#
loop_
_entity_poly.entity_id
_entity_poly.type
_entity_poly.pdbx_seq_one_letter_code
_entity_poly.pdbx_strand_id
1 'polypeptide(L)'
;MKPVTFVTLMLFCFTSHLSHAEQEGAPQWRTESVETSKENATKVEKSSVAKSSNNAVSEKQAQVAQSKSAAQVAVRFSDHTIWVYDAWVSLHTDRDHDNYYTGIELSFDVDTNLSHADVYARIFLGDGTLFREIYTTSDFHIDANSSSDEITLSTRLVEGFVPKEYDLLIEIYDVDYNELQDSYDHTSDNDLFLLPLESSEYEHSHGTGGQVVITTEHGGSAPLWAIVILASVVALRRWWKV
;
A
#
# COMPACT_ATOMS: atom_id res chain seq x y z
N MET A 1 43.92 71.92 8.51
CA MET A 1 44.41 70.54 8.78
C MET A 1 43.81 69.58 7.76
N LYS A 2 44.34 68.35 7.60
CA LYS A 2 43.89 67.39 6.58
C LYS A 2 42.85 66.41 7.18
N PRO A 3 41.76 66.06 6.46
CA PRO A 3 40.96 64.89 6.81
C PRO A 3 41.75 63.60 6.49
N VAL A 4 41.49 62.52 7.25
CA VAL A 4 42.04 61.19 6.98
C VAL A 4 40.90 60.28 6.52
N THR A 5 41.04 59.74 5.31
CA THR A 5 40.04 58.86 4.68
C THR A 5 40.07 57.48 5.34
N PHE A 6 38.91 56.97 5.76
CA PHE A 6 38.78 55.56 6.17
C PHE A 6 38.58 54.68 4.92
N VAL A 7 39.44 53.68 4.75
CA VAL A 7 39.39 52.76 3.60
C VAL A 7 38.45 51.61 3.91
N THR A 8 37.40 51.44 3.11
CA THR A 8 36.52 50.27 3.19
C THR A 8 37.14 49.11 2.40
N LEU A 9 37.51 48.04 3.11
CA LEU A 9 38.05 46.83 2.49
C LEU A 9 36.90 45.94 1.99
N MET A 10 36.65 45.92 0.68
CA MET A 10 35.73 44.94 0.08
C MET A 10 36.39 43.56 0.04
N LEU A 11 35.81 42.62 0.78
CA LEU A 11 36.22 41.22 0.77
C LEU A 11 35.54 40.49 -0.41
N PHE A 12 36.27 40.27 -1.50
CA PHE A 12 35.79 39.47 -2.63
C PHE A 12 35.71 37.99 -2.21
N CYS A 13 34.50 37.50 -1.95
CA CYS A 13 34.27 36.08 -1.68
C CYS A 13 34.25 35.31 -3.01
N PHE A 14 35.31 34.53 -3.27
CA PHE A 14 35.48 33.78 -4.50
C PHE A 14 34.74 32.44 -4.40
N THR A 15 33.41 32.45 -4.62
CA THR A 15 32.59 31.23 -4.57
C THR A 15 32.96 30.28 -5.69
N SER A 16 33.69 29.21 -5.36
CA SER A 16 34.00 28.12 -6.27
C SER A 16 32.72 27.46 -6.78
N HIS A 17 32.48 27.54 -8.09
CA HIS A 17 31.32 26.96 -8.76
C HIS A 17 31.43 25.42 -8.80
N LEU A 18 31.11 24.77 -7.68
CA LEU A 18 31.01 23.32 -7.61
C LEU A 18 29.82 22.88 -8.47
N SER A 19 30.10 22.17 -9.55
CA SER A 19 29.05 21.61 -10.42
C SER A 19 28.17 20.69 -9.59
N HIS A 20 26.88 21.01 -9.49
CA HIS A 20 25.91 20.05 -9.01
C HIS A 20 25.88 18.91 -10.02
N ALA A 21 26.37 17.74 -9.62
CA ALA A 21 25.99 16.51 -10.29
C ALA A 21 24.49 16.34 -10.02
N GLU A 22 23.73 16.05 -11.08
CA GLU A 22 22.30 15.79 -10.96
C GLU A 22 22.14 14.43 -10.26
N GLN A 23 22.01 14.48 -8.95
CA GLN A 23 21.78 13.31 -8.12
C GLN A 23 20.31 12.94 -8.31
N GLU A 24 20.02 12.12 -9.32
CA GLU A 24 18.70 11.50 -9.51
C GLU A 24 18.30 10.84 -8.18
N GLY A 25 17.32 11.45 -7.50
CA GLY A 25 16.78 10.92 -6.28
C GLY A 25 16.07 9.60 -6.58
N ALA A 26 16.15 8.64 -5.66
CA ALA A 26 15.23 7.51 -5.68
C ALA A 26 13.79 8.06 -5.71
N PRO A 27 12.88 7.51 -6.54
CA PRO A 27 11.54 8.06 -6.74
C PRO A 27 10.84 8.19 -5.38
N GLN A 28 10.52 9.43 -5.00
CA GLN A 28 9.94 9.71 -3.70
C GLN A 28 8.49 9.21 -3.70
N TRP A 29 8.29 8.06 -3.06
CA TRP A 29 6.97 7.52 -2.78
C TRP A 29 6.11 8.55 -2.05
N ARG A 30 4.91 8.80 -2.59
CA ARG A 30 3.88 9.62 -1.97
C ARG A 30 2.58 8.84 -1.84
N THR A 31 2.07 8.82 -0.62
CA THR A 31 0.79 8.23 -0.24
C THR A 31 -0.16 9.30 0.33
N GLU A 32 -1.45 9.03 0.26
CA GLU A 32 -2.51 9.77 0.94
C GLU A 32 -3.32 8.75 1.76
N SER A 33 -3.23 8.82 3.08
CA SER A 33 -3.73 7.76 3.98
C SER A 33 -4.68 8.29 5.04
N VAL A 34 -5.69 7.48 5.39
CA VAL A 34 -6.70 7.74 6.42
C VAL A 34 -6.92 6.47 7.23
N GLU A 35 -6.64 6.54 8.53
CA GLU A 35 -6.90 5.47 9.50
C GLU A 35 -8.31 5.61 10.14
N THR A 36 -8.86 4.51 10.65
CA THR A 36 -10.11 4.46 11.42
C THR A 36 -10.13 3.24 12.34
N SER A 37 -10.40 3.45 13.63
CA SER A 37 -10.62 2.37 14.61
C SER A 37 -12.12 2.03 14.75
N LYS A 38 -12.42 0.74 14.96
CA LYS A 38 -13.79 0.25 15.19
C LYS A 38 -14.50 0.86 16.41
N GLU A 39 -13.78 1.24 17.48
CA GLU A 39 -14.41 1.91 18.64
C GLU A 39 -15.02 3.27 18.23
N ASN A 40 -14.25 4.07 17.48
CA ASN A 40 -14.71 5.39 17.00
C ASN A 40 -15.86 5.28 15.99
N ALA A 41 -15.88 4.26 15.13
CA ALA A 41 -17.02 3.98 14.25
C ALA A 41 -18.28 3.63 15.07
N THR A 42 -18.15 2.74 16.06
CA THR A 42 -19.26 2.26 16.91
C THR A 42 -19.89 3.37 17.76
N LYS A 43 -19.09 4.37 18.16
CA LYS A 43 -19.48 5.53 18.98
C LYS A 43 -20.56 6.41 18.36
N VAL A 44 -20.70 6.38 17.04
CA VAL A 44 -21.72 7.16 16.30
C VAL A 44 -23.11 6.52 16.42
N GLU A 45 -23.22 5.20 16.50
CA GLU A 45 -24.52 4.49 16.48
C GLU A 45 -25.05 4.14 17.87
N LYS A 46 -24.19 3.88 18.86
CA LYS A 46 -24.55 3.19 20.11
C LYS A 46 -25.19 4.07 21.21
N SER A 47 -26.06 5.00 20.82
CA SER A 47 -26.75 5.93 21.75
C SER A 47 -28.11 5.45 22.27
N SER A 48 -28.37 4.14 22.33
CA SER A 48 -29.59 3.60 22.98
C SER A 48 -29.43 2.20 23.62
N VAL A 49 -30.20 2.00 24.70
CA VAL A 49 -30.46 0.74 25.44
C VAL A 49 -29.28 0.15 26.26
N ALA A 50 -29.46 0.12 27.60
CA ALA A 50 -28.58 -0.58 28.54
C ALA A 50 -29.36 -1.32 29.66
N LYS A 51 -29.13 -2.64 29.79
CA LYS A 51 -29.40 -3.51 30.98
C LYS A 51 -28.88 -4.93 30.67
N SER A 52 -27.87 -5.53 31.33
CA SER A 52 -27.58 -5.80 32.76
C SER A 52 -28.27 -7.06 33.33
N SER A 53 -27.49 -8.13 33.66
CA SER A 53 -27.59 -8.98 34.89
C SER A 53 -26.64 -10.21 34.96
N ASN A 54 -25.57 -10.09 35.75
CA ASN A 54 -24.88 -11.01 36.70
C ASN A 54 -24.99 -12.57 36.69
N ASN A 55 -23.83 -13.27 36.76
CA ASN A 55 -23.43 -14.42 37.67
C ASN A 55 -22.00 -14.94 37.27
N ALA A 56 -21.09 -15.59 38.04
CA ALA A 56 -21.00 -16.25 39.38
C ALA A 56 -21.10 -17.81 39.39
N VAL A 57 -20.23 -18.64 40.05
CA VAL A 57 -18.89 -18.46 40.70
C VAL A 57 -18.19 -19.84 41.03
N SER A 58 -16.89 -19.86 41.42
CA SER A 58 -16.12 -21.00 42.05
C SER A 58 -15.69 -22.22 41.15
N GLU A 59 -14.67 -23.09 41.42
CA GLU A 59 -13.68 -23.24 42.53
C GLU A 59 -12.38 -24.09 42.24
N LYS A 60 -11.21 -23.67 42.79
CA LYS A 60 -10.06 -24.42 43.44
C LYS A 60 -9.16 -25.56 42.83
N GLN A 61 -7.83 -25.36 42.99
CA GLN A 61 -6.75 -26.27 43.55
C GLN A 61 -6.21 -27.49 42.73
N ALA A 62 -4.94 -27.99 42.85
CA ALA A 62 -3.71 -27.67 43.65
C ALA A 62 -2.36 -28.09 42.93
N GLN A 63 -1.20 -28.11 43.65
CA GLN A 63 0.19 -28.10 43.14
C GLN A 63 1.03 -29.42 43.27
N VAL A 64 2.25 -29.42 42.70
CA VAL A 64 3.60 -29.93 43.18
C VAL A 64 4.40 -30.50 41.98
N ALA A 65 5.55 -30.01 41.47
CA ALA A 65 6.77 -29.31 41.95
C ALA A 65 8.01 -30.22 42.15
N GLN A 66 9.07 -30.06 41.33
CA GLN A 66 10.48 -30.13 41.76
C GLN A 66 11.49 -29.56 40.72
N SER A 67 12.70 -29.26 41.17
CA SER A 67 13.65 -28.31 40.54
C SER A 67 15.02 -28.91 40.16
N LYS A 68 15.73 -28.29 39.22
CA LYS A 68 17.21 -28.22 39.18
C LYS A 68 17.67 -26.90 38.56
N SER A 69 18.79 -26.37 39.06
CA SER A 69 19.29 -25.02 38.74
C SER A 69 20.60 -25.07 37.95
N ALA A 70 20.69 -24.23 36.92
CA ALA A 70 21.94 -23.75 36.33
C ALA A 70 21.76 -22.25 36.03
N ALA A 71 22.83 -21.46 36.16
CA ALA A 71 22.71 -20.00 36.08
C ALA A 71 22.35 -19.54 34.66
N GLN A 72 21.22 -18.85 34.52
CA GLN A 72 20.89 -18.05 33.35
C GLN A 72 20.99 -16.56 33.71
N VAL A 73 21.49 -15.76 32.78
CA VAL A 73 21.46 -14.30 32.87
C VAL A 73 20.00 -13.89 32.99
N ALA A 74 19.67 -13.07 33.99
CA ALA A 74 18.32 -12.54 34.17
C ALA A 74 18.03 -11.45 33.13
N VAL A 75 17.88 -11.86 31.86
CA VAL A 75 17.11 -11.10 30.87
C VAL A 75 15.73 -10.90 31.48
N ARG A 76 15.32 -9.65 31.65
CA ARG A 76 13.95 -9.33 32.04
C ARG A 76 13.07 -9.47 30.82
N PHE A 77 12.72 -10.71 30.50
CA PHE A 77 11.45 -10.99 29.87
C PHE A 77 10.38 -10.55 30.88
N SER A 78 9.90 -9.32 30.74
CA SER A 78 8.51 -9.05 31.06
C SER A 78 7.71 -9.99 30.16
N ASP A 79 6.88 -10.83 30.75
CA ASP A 79 5.97 -11.73 30.01
C ASP A 79 4.78 -10.90 29.53
N HIS A 80 5.09 -9.91 28.70
CA HIS A 80 4.22 -8.86 28.18
C HIS A 80 4.40 -8.91 26.67
N THR A 81 3.51 -9.66 26.01
CA THR A 81 3.53 -9.83 24.56
C THR A 81 2.43 -8.97 23.97
N ILE A 82 2.75 -8.27 22.90
CA ILE A 82 1.85 -7.54 22.02
C ILE A 82 2.11 -8.12 20.63
N TRP A 83 1.08 -8.52 19.88
CA TRP A 83 1.24 -9.16 18.58
C TRP A 83 0.05 -8.87 17.66
N VAL A 84 0.28 -8.88 16.34
CA VAL A 84 -0.81 -8.82 15.36
C VAL A 84 -1.53 -10.18 15.36
N TYR A 85 -2.83 -10.17 15.66
CA TYR A 85 -3.65 -11.37 15.73
C TYR A 85 -4.06 -11.84 14.32
N ASP A 86 -4.53 -10.91 13.48
CA ASP A 86 -5.03 -11.13 12.12
C ASP A 86 -4.82 -9.83 11.31
N ALA A 87 -4.57 -9.93 10.01
CA ALA A 87 -4.45 -8.78 9.12
C ALA A 87 -4.78 -9.16 7.66
N TRP A 88 -5.66 -8.40 7.01
CA TRP A 88 -6.11 -8.65 5.63
C TRP A 88 -6.15 -7.37 4.79
N VAL A 89 -6.14 -7.55 3.47
CA VAL A 89 -6.05 -6.47 2.49
C VAL A 89 -7.21 -6.52 1.49
N SER A 90 -7.78 -5.36 1.17
CA SER A 90 -8.64 -5.16 0.00
C SER A 90 -8.02 -4.13 -0.94
N LEU A 91 -8.08 -4.40 -2.25
CA LEU A 91 -7.52 -3.53 -3.28
C LEU A 91 -8.62 -2.80 -4.06
N HIS A 92 -8.38 -1.52 -4.35
CA HIS A 92 -9.39 -0.57 -4.81
C HIS A 92 -8.83 0.39 -5.86
N THR A 93 -9.69 0.86 -6.76
CA THR A 93 -9.34 1.78 -7.86
C THR A 93 -8.29 1.19 -8.80
N ASP A 94 -8.79 0.47 -9.80
CA ASP A 94 -8.13 0.23 -11.08
C ASP A 94 -8.96 1.02 -12.12
N ARG A 95 -8.41 2.08 -12.71
CA ARG A 95 -9.12 2.95 -13.67
C ARG A 95 -8.86 2.54 -15.10
N ASP A 96 -7.70 1.94 -15.39
CA ASP A 96 -7.25 1.63 -16.75
C ASP A 96 -7.52 0.17 -17.17
N HIS A 97 -7.84 -0.68 -16.19
CA HIS A 97 -8.31 -2.07 -16.29
C HIS A 97 -7.21 -3.09 -16.62
N ASP A 98 -5.97 -2.83 -16.20
CA ASP A 98 -4.83 -3.75 -16.33
C ASP A 98 -4.61 -4.67 -15.11
N ASN A 99 -5.39 -4.50 -14.03
CA ASN A 99 -5.37 -5.22 -12.75
C ASN A 99 -4.29 -4.78 -11.73
N TYR A 100 -3.62 -3.64 -11.92
CA TYR A 100 -2.91 -2.94 -10.82
C TYR A 100 -3.83 -1.90 -10.15
N TYR A 101 -3.66 -1.69 -8.84
CA TYR A 101 -4.58 -0.88 -8.02
C TYR A 101 -3.89 0.31 -7.36
N THR A 102 -4.52 1.49 -7.38
CA THR A 102 -4.02 2.72 -6.70
C THR A 102 -4.53 2.92 -5.27
N GLY A 103 -5.35 2.01 -4.76
CA GLY A 103 -5.92 2.06 -3.41
C GLY A 103 -5.76 0.74 -2.66
N ILE A 104 -5.35 0.85 -1.39
CA ILE A 104 -5.19 -0.24 -0.43
C ILE A 104 -6.12 0.04 0.75
N GLU A 105 -6.89 -0.94 1.17
CA GLU A 105 -7.57 -0.96 2.48
C GLU A 105 -6.99 -2.12 3.28
N LEU A 106 -6.05 -1.81 4.17
CA LEU A 106 -5.47 -2.76 5.12
C LEU A 106 -6.30 -2.71 6.41
N SER A 107 -6.71 -3.84 6.97
CA SER A 107 -7.21 -3.91 8.34
C SER A 107 -6.39 -4.92 9.16
N PHE A 108 -6.11 -4.60 10.41
CA PHE A 108 -5.33 -5.45 11.31
C PHE A 108 -5.78 -5.29 12.77
N ASP A 109 -5.75 -6.42 13.49
CA ASP A 109 -6.16 -6.54 14.89
C ASP A 109 -4.95 -6.89 15.76
N VAL A 110 -4.84 -6.33 16.97
CA VAL A 110 -3.60 -6.39 17.78
C VAL A 110 -3.92 -6.84 19.20
N ASP A 111 -3.52 -8.06 19.52
CA ASP A 111 -3.70 -8.69 20.83
C ASP A 111 -2.55 -8.31 21.79
N THR A 112 -2.84 -8.40 23.09
CA THR A 112 -1.85 -8.44 24.17
C THR A 112 -2.24 -9.39 25.30
N ASN A 113 -1.25 -9.93 26.01
CA ASN A 113 -1.47 -10.70 27.24
C ASN A 113 -1.60 -9.83 28.50
N LEU A 114 -1.48 -8.50 28.36
CA LEU A 114 -1.77 -7.50 29.37
C LEU A 114 -3.30 -7.31 29.54
N SER A 115 -3.70 -6.45 30.48
CA SER A 115 -5.10 -5.98 30.54
C SER A 115 -5.41 -4.96 29.45
N HIS A 116 -4.40 -4.20 29.02
CA HIS A 116 -4.41 -3.25 27.92
C HIS A 116 -2.98 -2.76 27.64
N ALA A 117 -2.77 -2.12 26.50
CA ALA A 117 -1.58 -1.32 26.19
C ALA A 117 -1.94 -0.13 25.27
N ASP A 118 -1.03 0.85 25.19
CA ASP A 118 -1.08 1.91 24.17
C ASP A 118 0.04 1.64 23.16
N VAL A 119 -0.31 1.57 21.86
CA VAL A 119 0.57 1.12 20.78
C VAL A 119 0.44 2.01 19.54
N TYR A 120 1.42 1.95 18.64
CA TYR A 120 1.31 2.52 17.30
C TYR A 120 1.91 1.56 16.26
N ALA A 121 1.45 1.65 15.01
CA ALA A 121 1.90 0.79 13.92
C ALA A 121 2.66 1.58 12.85
N ARG A 122 3.73 0.99 12.30
CA ARG A 122 4.47 1.50 11.14
C ARG A 122 4.25 0.54 9.97
N ILE A 123 3.76 1.08 8.86
CA ILE A 123 3.30 0.31 7.70
C ILE A 123 4.25 0.54 6.53
N PHE A 124 4.71 -0.55 5.91
CA PHE A 124 5.72 -0.52 4.86
C PHE A 124 5.29 -1.30 3.63
N LEU A 125 5.65 -0.80 2.44
CA LEU A 125 5.60 -1.60 1.21
C LEU A 125 7.01 -2.05 0.81
N GLY A 126 7.14 -3.36 0.61
CA GLY A 126 8.30 -4.06 0.08
C GLY A 126 8.22 -4.16 -1.42
N ASP A 127 9.28 -3.74 -2.12
CA ASP A 127 9.27 -3.60 -3.59
C ASP A 127 10.06 -4.71 -4.31
N GLY A 128 10.26 -5.85 -3.64
CA GLY A 128 11.18 -6.92 -4.02
C GLY A 128 12.66 -6.64 -3.71
N THR A 129 13.01 -5.40 -3.32
CA THR A 129 14.39 -5.00 -2.98
C THR A 129 14.54 -4.50 -1.56
N LEU A 130 13.63 -3.62 -1.12
CA LEU A 130 13.61 -3.09 0.26
C LEU A 130 12.22 -2.56 0.65
N PHE A 131 11.86 -2.74 1.92
CA PHE A 131 10.70 -2.12 2.53
C PHE A 131 10.91 -0.62 2.75
N ARG A 132 9.90 0.19 2.42
CA ARG A 132 9.85 1.63 2.74
C ARG A 132 8.56 1.95 3.46
N GLU A 133 8.67 2.73 4.53
CA GLU A 133 7.52 3.20 5.30
C GLU A 133 6.63 4.06 4.40
N ILE A 134 5.33 3.76 4.40
CA ILE A 134 4.29 4.49 3.68
C ILE A 134 3.32 5.21 4.63
N TYR A 135 3.26 4.78 5.89
CA TYR A 135 2.41 5.36 6.93
C TYR A 135 2.92 4.98 8.33
N THR A 136 2.66 5.85 9.30
CA THR A 136 2.73 5.57 10.75
C THR A 136 1.40 6.02 11.34
N THR A 137 0.76 5.18 12.15
CA THR A 137 -0.55 5.49 12.76
C THR A 137 -0.45 6.55 13.85
N SER A 138 -1.59 7.08 14.30
CA SER A 138 -1.64 7.64 15.66
C SER A 138 -1.57 6.55 16.73
N ASP A 139 -1.30 6.95 17.98
CA ASP A 139 -1.32 6.08 19.16
C ASP A 139 -2.75 5.56 19.38
N PHE A 140 -2.92 4.23 19.50
CA PHE A 140 -4.20 3.57 19.77
C PHE A 140 -4.14 2.61 20.95
N HIS A 141 -5.29 2.44 21.61
CA HIS A 141 -5.46 1.57 22.77
C HIS A 141 -5.86 0.16 22.34
N ILE A 142 -5.28 -0.86 22.96
CA ILE A 142 -5.66 -2.27 22.80
C ILE A 142 -6.07 -2.88 24.14
N ASP A 143 -7.12 -3.69 24.17
CA ASP A 143 -7.90 -4.11 25.33
C ASP A 143 -7.86 -5.66 25.47
N ALA A 144 -6.67 -6.16 25.82
CA ALA A 144 -6.31 -7.58 25.92
C ALA A 144 -6.44 -8.36 24.59
N ASN A 145 -7.59 -8.97 24.31
CA ASN A 145 -7.81 -9.76 23.09
C ASN A 145 -9.17 -9.46 22.46
N SER A 146 -9.45 -8.17 22.34
CA SER A 146 -10.71 -7.63 21.81
C SER A 146 -10.52 -7.15 20.37
N SER A 147 -11.52 -7.41 19.52
CA SER A 147 -11.56 -6.94 18.13
C SER A 147 -12.41 -5.68 17.93
N SER A 148 -12.50 -4.86 19.00
CA SER A 148 -13.05 -3.50 18.96
C SER A 148 -12.01 -2.44 18.60
N ASP A 149 -10.76 -2.88 18.57
CA ASP A 149 -9.54 -2.10 18.68
C ASP A 149 -8.91 -1.97 17.29
N GLU A 150 -9.09 -3.03 16.47
CA GLU A 150 -8.80 -3.16 15.05
C GLU A 150 -8.81 -1.82 14.28
N ILE A 151 -7.71 -1.61 13.57
CA ILE A 151 -7.46 -0.43 12.76
C ILE A 151 -7.65 -0.79 11.30
N THR A 152 -8.51 -0.03 10.61
CA THR A 152 -8.58 0.00 9.14
C THR A 152 -7.81 1.22 8.63
N LEU A 153 -6.85 0.99 7.73
CA LEU A 153 -6.04 2.00 7.06
C LEU A 153 -6.35 2.02 5.55
N SER A 154 -7.05 3.05 5.10
CA SER A 154 -7.28 3.32 3.68
C SER A 154 -6.16 4.19 3.14
N THR A 155 -5.39 3.69 2.17
CA THR A 155 -4.22 4.38 1.58
C THR A 155 -4.35 4.46 0.06
N ARG A 156 -4.21 5.67 -0.49
CA ARG A 156 -4.05 5.93 -1.91
C ARG A 156 -2.57 6.08 -2.26
N LEU A 157 -2.14 5.45 -3.35
CA LEU A 157 -0.81 5.58 -3.94
C LEU A 157 -0.80 6.73 -4.96
N VAL A 158 0.02 7.75 -4.72
CA VAL A 158 -0.10 9.06 -5.41
C VAL A 158 1.08 9.36 -6.34
N GLU A 159 2.30 8.90 -6.02
CA GLU A 159 3.46 8.97 -6.91
C GLU A 159 4.56 7.97 -6.50
N GLY A 160 5.30 7.45 -7.49
CA GLY A 160 6.54 6.68 -7.32
C GLY A 160 6.39 5.15 -7.25
N PHE A 161 5.18 4.62 -7.32
CA PHE A 161 4.88 3.19 -7.29
C PHE A 161 4.66 2.68 -8.73
N VAL A 162 5.72 2.16 -9.34
CA VAL A 162 5.64 1.49 -10.65
C VAL A 162 4.69 0.29 -10.58
N PRO A 163 3.94 -0.05 -11.65
CA PRO A 163 3.05 -1.21 -11.68
C PRO A 163 3.83 -2.51 -11.50
N LYS A 164 3.64 -3.17 -10.35
CA LYS A 164 4.21 -4.48 -10.02
C LYS A 164 3.56 -5.09 -8.78
N GLU A 165 4.00 -6.29 -8.44
CA GLU A 165 3.69 -6.96 -7.17
C GLU A 165 4.51 -6.33 -6.02
N TYR A 166 3.88 -6.14 -4.86
CA TYR A 166 4.45 -5.57 -3.64
C TYR A 166 4.03 -6.38 -2.40
N ASP A 167 4.86 -6.38 -1.37
CA ASP A 167 4.58 -7.05 -0.10
C ASP A 167 4.28 -6.02 1.00
N LEU A 168 3.31 -6.28 1.88
CA LEU A 168 3.07 -5.45 3.07
C LEU A 168 3.84 -5.98 4.29
N LEU A 169 4.29 -5.03 5.13
CA LEU A 169 4.85 -5.28 6.46
C LEU A 169 4.22 -4.30 7.46
N ILE A 170 3.81 -4.84 8.61
CA ILE A 170 3.29 -4.13 9.77
C ILE A 170 4.29 -4.30 10.91
N GLU A 171 4.88 -3.22 11.41
CA GLU A 171 5.67 -3.21 12.65
C GLU A 171 4.84 -2.58 13.78
N ILE A 172 4.62 -3.30 14.89
CA ILE A 172 3.89 -2.79 16.07
C ILE A 172 4.89 -2.32 17.14
N TYR A 173 4.68 -1.13 17.68
CA TYR A 173 5.51 -0.51 18.71
C TYR A 173 4.70 -0.16 19.96
N ASP A 174 5.33 -0.34 21.12
CA ASP A 174 4.84 0.14 22.42
C ASP A 174 5.09 1.65 22.55
N VAL A 175 4.08 2.43 23.00
CA VAL A 175 4.15 3.90 23.10
C VAL A 175 5.02 4.38 24.28
N ASP A 176 5.04 3.66 25.40
CA ASP A 176 5.77 4.05 26.61
C ASP A 176 7.30 3.90 26.43
N TYR A 177 7.74 2.89 25.67
CA TYR A 177 9.15 2.56 25.47
C TYR A 177 9.68 2.82 24.05
N ASN A 178 8.80 3.00 23.05
CA ASN A 178 9.16 3.10 21.63
C ASN A 178 9.93 1.84 21.13
N GLU A 179 9.67 0.67 21.73
CA GLU A 179 10.30 -0.60 21.38
C GLU A 179 9.40 -1.43 20.44
N LEU A 180 9.99 -2.03 19.41
CA LEU A 180 9.32 -2.94 18.48
C LEU A 180 8.87 -4.19 19.24
N GLN A 181 7.56 -4.47 19.20
CA GLN A 181 6.96 -5.64 19.85
C GLN A 181 6.78 -6.80 18.86
N ASP A 182 6.27 -6.50 17.66
CA ASP A 182 5.95 -7.51 16.64
C ASP A 182 6.16 -6.97 15.21
N SER A 183 6.33 -7.90 14.26
CA SER A 183 6.65 -7.65 12.85
C SER A 183 5.90 -8.67 11.98
N TYR A 184 4.76 -8.26 11.42
CA TYR A 184 3.84 -9.12 10.70
C TYR A 184 3.89 -8.84 9.19
N ASP A 185 4.14 -9.89 8.38
CA ASP A 185 4.39 -9.77 6.95
C ASP A 185 3.87 -10.99 6.15
N HIS A 186 4.24 -11.06 4.88
CA HIS A 186 3.95 -12.18 3.96
C HIS A 186 4.33 -13.60 4.47
N THR A 187 5.18 -13.72 5.50
CA THR A 187 5.53 -15.01 6.12
C THR A 187 4.59 -15.39 7.28
N SER A 188 3.84 -14.42 7.81
CA SER A 188 2.79 -14.62 8.81
C SER A 188 1.44 -14.91 8.16
N ASP A 189 1.02 -14.08 7.19
CA ASP A 189 -0.15 -14.34 6.35
C ASP A 189 0.10 -13.99 4.87
N ASN A 190 -0.49 -14.78 3.97
CA ASN A 190 -0.37 -14.62 2.53
C ASN A 190 -1.19 -13.44 1.99
N ASP A 191 -2.20 -12.93 2.71
CA ASP A 191 -2.99 -11.77 2.27
C ASP A 191 -2.18 -10.46 2.23
N LEU A 192 -0.94 -10.47 2.76
CA LEU A 192 0.04 -9.37 2.67
C LEU A 192 1.07 -9.56 1.53
N PHE A 193 0.93 -10.59 0.68
CA PHE A 193 1.94 -11.02 -0.31
C PHE A 193 1.56 -10.69 -1.77
N LEU A 194 2.53 -10.23 -2.58
CA LEU A 194 2.40 -10.00 -4.03
C LEU A 194 1.17 -9.18 -4.46
N LEU A 195 0.85 -8.13 -3.72
CA LEU A 195 -0.24 -7.20 -4.02
C LEU A 195 0.05 -6.45 -5.33
N PRO A 196 -0.79 -6.54 -6.38
CA PRO A 196 -0.60 -5.81 -7.62
C PRO A 196 -0.97 -4.33 -7.41
N LEU A 197 0.05 -3.48 -7.23
CA LEU A 197 -0.12 -2.06 -6.94
C LEU A 197 0.56 -1.17 -7.98
N GLU A 198 -0.01 0.02 -8.17
CA GLU A 198 0.60 1.14 -8.89
C GLU A 198 0.22 2.48 -8.23
N SER A 199 0.81 3.60 -8.65
CA SER A 199 0.39 4.94 -8.23
C SER A 199 -0.31 5.75 -9.31
N SER A 200 -1.01 6.79 -8.86
CA SER A 200 -1.95 7.63 -9.62
C SER A 200 -1.45 8.24 -10.95
N GLU A 201 -0.15 8.25 -11.22
CA GLU A 201 0.45 8.69 -12.49
C GLU A 201 0.50 7.59 -13.56
N TYR A 202 0.34 6.32 -13.18
CA TYR A 202 0.31 5.17 -14.08
C TYR A 202 -1.12 4.83 -14.59
N GLU A 203 -2.17 5.25 -13.87
CA GLU A 203 -3.60 5.14 -14.26
C GLU A 203 -3.92 5.80 -15.62
N HIS A 204 -3.72 5.09 -16.74
CA HIS A 204 -3.93 5.70 -18.06
C HIS A 204 -5.42 5.97 -18.31
N SER A 205 -5.75 7.15 -18.84
CA SER A 205 -7.12 7.39 -19.28
C SER A 205 -7.41 6.61 -20.57
N HIS A 206 -8.01 5.42 -20.44
CA HIS A 206 -8.60 4.63 -21.53
C HIS A 206 -9.80 5.34 -22.18
N GLY A 207 -9.56 6.50 -22.81
CA GLY A 207 -10.59 7.37 -23.37
C GLY A 207 -10.06 8.42 -24.33
N THR A 208 -10.60 8.45 -25.55
CA THR A 208 -10.38 9.46 -26.61
C THR A 208 -8.97 9.63 -27.20
N GLY A 209 -7.96 8.94 -26.68
CA GLY A 209 -6.82 8.49 -27.49
C GLY A 209 -7.28 7.43 -28.49
N GLY A 210 -7.95 7.85 -29.56
CA GLY A 210 -8.73 6.95 -30.40
C GLY A 210 -7.91 5.81 -30.97
N GLN A 211 -8.31 4.56 -30.68
CA GLN A 211 -7.89 3.43 -31.50
C GLN A 211 -8.37 3.72 -32.93
N VAL A 212 -7.43 4.14 -33.79
CA VAL A 212 -7.60 4.06 -35.23
C VAL A 212 -7.47 2.58 -35.56
N VAL A 213 -8.54 1.84 -35.28
CA VAL A 213 -8.80 0.56 -35.93
C VAL A 213 -8.89 0.90 -37.41
N ILE A 214 -7.79 0.72 -38.13
CA ILE A 214 -7.79 0.79 -39.59
C ILE A 214 -8.48 -0.49 -40.07
N THR A 215 -9.81 -0.52 -39.89
CA THR A 215 -10.70 -1.45 -40.57
C THR A 215 -10.47 -1.20 -42.05
N THR A 216 -9.55 -1.98 -42.62
CA THR A 216 -9.21 -1.86 -44.03
C THR A 216 -10.34 -2.57 -44.74
N GLU A 217 -11.43 -1.85 -44.95
CA GLU A 217 -12.65 -2.36 -45.57
C GLU A 217 -12.32 -2.72 -47.02
N HIS A 218 -12.08 -4.02 -47.25
CA HIS A 218 -11.83 -4.58 -48.58
C HIS A 218 -13.16 -4.66 -49.35
N GLY A 219 -13.75 -3.48 -49.61
CA GLY A 219 -14.90 -3.32 -50.50
C GLY A 219 -14.52 -3.84 -51.89
N GLY A 220 -15.02 -5.04 -52.22
CA GLY A 220 -14.54 -5.89 -53.31
C GLY A 220 -14.78 -5.34 -54.72
N SER A 221 -14.09 -4.27 -55.08
CA SER A 221 -14.08 -3.68 -56.42
C SER A 221 -13.37 -4.61 -57.40
N ALA A 222 -14.11 -5.55 -57.98
CA ALA A 222 -13.66 -6.29 -59.16
C ALA A 222 -13.28 -5.28 -60.26
N PRO A 223 -12.01 -5.22 -60.72
CA PRO A 223 -11.57 -4.16 -61.59
C PRO A 223 -12.19 -4.29 -62.99
N LEU A 224 -12.32 -3.16 -63.70
CA LEU A 224 -13.01 -3.08 -64.99
C LEU A 224 -12.51 -4.12 -66.02
N TRP A 225 -11.24 -4.51 -65.98
CA TRP A 225 -10.66 -5.54 -66.85
C TRP A 225 -11.32 -6.91 -66.67
N ALA A 226 -11.75 -7.28 -65.46
CA ALA A 226 -12.49 -8.51 -65.19
C ALA A 226 -13.88 -8.50 -65.87
N ILE A 227 -14.55 -7.35 -65.89
CA ILE A 227 -15.82 -7.15 -66.60
C ILE A 227 -15.61 -7.27 -68.12
N VAL A 228 -14.52 -6.71 -68.66
CA VAL A 228 -14.16 -6.82 -70.08
C VAL A 228 -13.87 -8.28 -70.47
N ILE A 229 -13.19 -9.05 -69.62
CA ILE A 229 -12.95 -10.49 -69.84
C ILE A 229 -14.25 -11.29 -69.79
N LEU A 230 -15.15 -11.00 -68.85
CA LEU A 230 -16.48 -11.63 -68.80
C LEU A 230 -17.30 -11.32 -70.06
N ALA A 231 -17.28 -10.06 -70.52
CA ALA A 231 -17.96 -9.63 -71.73
C ALA A 231 -17.39 -10.30 -73.00
N SER A 232 -16.06 -10.43 -73.12
CA SER A 232 -15.44 -11.10 -74.27
C SER A 232 -15.72 -12.61 -74.29
N VAL A 233 -15.71 -13.28 -73.14
CA VAL A 233 -16.13 -14.69 -73.02
C VAL A 233 -17.59 -14.87 -73.45
N VAL A 234 -18.50 -13.97 -73.05
CA VAL A 234 -19.91 -14.01 -73.49
C VAL A 234 -20.05 -13.74 -74.98
N ALA A 235 -19.27 -12.82 -75.56
CA ALA A 235 -19.27 -12.54 -77.00
C ALA A 235 -18.78 -13.75 -77.82
N LEU A 236 -17.64 -14.33 -77.45
CA LEU A 236 -17.09 -15.53 -78.08
C LEU A 236 -18.06 -16.72 -77.99
N ARG A 237 -18.73 -16.90 -76.85
CA ARG A 237 -19.73 -17.96 -76.63
C ARG A 237 -21.03 -17.76 -77.42
N ARG A 238 -21.32 -16.53 -77.88
CA ARG A 238 -22.37 -16.25 -78.87
C ARG A 238 -21.90 -16.50 -80.30
N TRP A 239 -20.63 -16.20 -80.61
CA TRP A 239 -20.03 -16.45 -81.92
C TRP A 239 -19.90 -17.94 -82.26
N TRP A 240 -19.68 -18.81 -81.28
CA TRP A 240 -19.73 -20.28 -81.42
C TRP A 240 -21.15 -20.89 -81.45
N LYS A 241 -22.20 -20.07 -81.69
CA LYS A 241 -23.59 -20.54 -81.88
C LYS A 241 -24.24 -20.00 -83.15
N VAL A 242 -23.42 -19.68 -84.15
CA VAL A 242 -23.78 -19.36 -85.54
C VAL A 242 -22.97 -20.29 -86.44
#